data_AF-A0A929E0Z9-F1
#
_entry.id   AF-A0A929E0Z9-F1
#
_cell.length_a   1.000
_cell.length_b   1.000
_cell.length_c   1.000
_cell.angle_alpha   90.00
_cell.angle_beta   90.00
_cell.angle_gamma   90.00
#
_symmetry.space_group_name_H-M   'P 1'
#
loop_
_entity.id
_entity.type
_entity.pdbx_description
1 polymer ?
#
loop_
_entity_poly.entity_id
_entity_poly.type
_entity_poly.pdbx_seq_one_letter_code
_entity_poly.pdbx_strand_id
1 'polypeptide(L)'
;MPDPDFEYNGLKPGCSGCPSCTSDEFYFFAKGGKGKNADNLIIFFQGGGACWHSNNCIYPPSYTYYPQITEEVEDLEAFEGIFDMDNRKNPFKKWSFVFIPYCTGDIHWGAYDMAYDDNLSAWGGGQVTIQHRGFVNFQAVLELEEFRM
;
A
#
# COMPACT_ATOMS: atom_id res chain seq x y z
N MET A 1 -10.04 -4.27 -4.46
CA MET A 1 -10.12 -4.01 -2.99
C MET A 1 -9.86 -5.30 -2.19
N PRO A 2 -9.35 -5.24 -0.94
CA PRO A 2 -9.24 -6.40 -0.05
C PRO A 2 -10.60 -6.98 0.35
N ASP A 3 -10.62 -8.24 0.81
CA ASP A 3 -11.79 -8.83 1.46
C ASP A 3 -12.18 -7.99 2.70
N PRO A 4 -13.42 -7.49 2.81
CA PRO A 4 -13.86 -6.65 3.94
C PRO A 4 -13.86 -7.37 5.31
N ASP A 5 -13.86 -8.70 5.30
CA ASP A 5 -13.85 -9.55 6.49
C ASP A 5 -12.43 -10.02 6.86
N PHE A 6 -11.41 -9.70 6.05
CA PHE A 6 -10.03 -10.06 6.34
C PHE A 6 -9.49 -9.31 7.57
N GLU A 7 -8.83 -10.05 8.46
CA GLU A 7 -8.10 -9.52 9.61
C GLU A 7 -6.78 -10.25 9.82
N TYR A 8 -5.75 -9.51 10.23
CA TYR A 8 -4.48 -10.06 10.71
C TYR A 8 -4.24 -9.59 12.14
N ASN A 9 -4.21 -10.51 13.10
CA ASN A 9 -4.10 -10.20 14.54
C ASN A 9 -5.13 -9.16 15.03
N GLY A 10 -6.35 -9.21 14.49
CA GLY A 10 -7.43 -8.27 14.82
C GLY A 10 -7.29 -6.89 14.17
N LEU A 11 -6.35 -6.70 13.25
CA LEU A 11 -6.20 -5.49 12.45
C LEU A 11 -6.77 -5.71 11.05
N LYS A 12 -7.58 -4.76 10.59
CA LYS A 12 -8.05 -4.70 9.21
C LYS A 12 -7.06 -3.97 8.32
N PRO A 13 -7.01 -4.26 7.00
CA PRO A 13 -6.21 -3.50 6.06
C PRO A 13 -6.56 -2.01 6.12
N GLY A 14 -5.55 -1.15 6.04
CA GLY A 14 -5.71 0.29 6.16
C GLY A 14 -4.42 1.06 5.86
N CYS A 15 -4.59 2.30 5.44
CA CYS A 15 -3.54 3.31 5.34
C CYS A 15 -3.31 3.98 6.70
N SER A 16 -2.29 4.82 6.81
CA SER A 16 -1.78 5.36 8.08
C SER A 16 -2.78 6.10 8.95
N GLY A 17 -3.93 6.54 8.41
CA GLY A 17 -4.91 7.34 9.14
C GLY A 17 -4.31 8.66 9.65
N CYS A 18 -3.26 9.16 9.01
CA CYS A 18 -2.55 10.34 9.47
C CYS A 18 -3.46 11.58 9.49
N PRO A 19 -3.19 12.59 10.35
CA PRO A 19 -4.06 13.75 10.45
C PRO A 19 -4.28 14.54 9.14
N SER A 20 -3.27 14.54 8.27
CA SER A 20 -3.34 15.19 6.95
C SER A 20 -3.83 14.27 5.83
N CYS A 21 -4.07 13.00 6.12
CA CYS A 21 -4.49 12.01 5.14
C CYS A 21 -5.97 12.21 4.78
N THR A 22 -6.34 11.95 3.53
CA THR A 22 -7.72 12.10 3.05
C THR A 22 -8.59 10.86 3.27
N SER A 23 -7.96 9.71 3.54
CA SER A 23 -8.61 8.42 3.81
C SER A 23 -7.66 7.49 4.58
N ASP A 24 -8.20 6.53 5.33
CA ASP A 24 -7.44 5.40 5.88
C ASP A 24 -7.76 4.07 5.17
N GLU A 25 -8.51 4.12 4.08
CA GLU A 25 -8.82 2.93 3.28
C GLU A 25 -7.60 2.47 2.48
N PHE A 26 -7.40 1.15 2.43
CA PHE A 26 -6.36 0.52 1.64
C PHE A 26 -6.93 -0.11 0.37
N TYR A 27 -6.32 0.25 -0.76
CA TYR A 27 -6.59 -0.30 -2.08
C TYR A 27 -5.30 -0.82 -2.70
N PHE A 28 -5.43 -1.76 -3.62
CA PHE A 28 -4.32 -2.27 -4.42
C PHE A 28 -4.84 -2.60 -5.81
N PHE A 29 -3.92 -2.59 -6.77
CA PHE A 29 -4.23 -3.02 -8.13
C PHE A 29 -3.85 -4.48 -8.30
N ALA A 30 -4.71 -5.24 -8.99
CA ALA A 30 -4.44 -6.61 -9.41
C ALA A 30 -4.89 -6.81 -10.86
N LYS A 31 -4.07 -7.52 -11.64
CA LYS A 31 -4.35 -7.88 -13.04
C LYS A 31 -3.86 -9.28 -13.33
N GLY A 32 -4.74 -10.10 -13.88
CA GLY A 32 -4.40 -11.42 -14.39
C GLY A 32 -3.48 -11.36 -15.62
N GLY A 33 -2.51 -12.26 -15.66
CA GLY A 33 -1.62 -12.44 -16.80
C GLY A 33 -2.32 -13.05 -18.03
N LYS A 34 -1.59 -13.15 -19.14
CA LYS A 34 -2.15 -13.60 -20.44
C LYS A 34 -1.30 -14.69 -21.10
N GLY A 35 -1.98 -15.72 -21.60
CA GLY A 35 -1.37 -16.83 -22.35
C GLY A 35 -0.44 -17.67 -21.49
N LYS A 36 0.65 -18.20 -22.07
CA LYS A 36 1.56 -19.13 -21.38
C LYS A 36 2.33 -18.58 -20.17
N ASN A 37 2.23 -17.28 -19.88
CA ASN A 37 2.92 -16.62 -18.77
C ASN A 37 1.93 -16.17 -17.69
N ALA A 38 0.66 -16.58 -17.75
CA ALA A 38 -0.37 -16.13 -16.82
C ALA A 38 -0.08 -16.51 -15.37
N ASP A 39 0.59 -17.65 -15.16
CA ASP A 39 0.93 -18.18 -13.83
C ASP A 39 2.18 -17.51 -13.21
N ASN A 40 2.89 -16.68 -13.98
CA ASN A 40 4.00 -15.90 -13.43
C ASN A 40 3.45 -14.65 -12.75
N LEU A 41 3.99 -14.30 -11.58
CA LEU A 41 3.49 -13.21 -10.75
C LEU A 41 4.57 -12.18 -10.43
N ILE A 42 4.21 -10.90 -10.51
CA ILE A 42 4.93 -9.79 -9.88
C ILE A 42 4.05 -9.20 -8.79
N ILE A 43 4.63 -9.04 -7.60
CA ILE A 43 4.08 -8.19 -6.54
C ILE A 43 5.04 -7.01 -6.38
N PHE A 44 4.56 -5.82 -6.70
CA PHE A 44 5.35 -4.60 -6.60
C PHE A 44 4.92 -3.79 -5.38
N PHE A 45 5.89 -3.41 -4.56
CA PHE A 45 5.70 -2.58 -3.38
C PHE A 45 6.15 -1.15 -3.70
N GLN A 46 5.23 -0.19 -3.68
CA GLN A 46 5.59 1.21 -3.86
C GLN A 46 6.53 1.67 -2.74
N GLY A 47 7.53 2.49 -3.10
CA GLY A 47 8.40 3.14 -2.12
C GLY A 47 7.86 4.50 -1.66
N GLY A 48 8.61 5.17 -0.80
CA GLY A 48 8.31 6.54 -0.40
C GLY A 48 8.66 6.85 1.05
N GLY A 49 9.86 6.53 1.51
CA GLY A 49 10.29 6.84 2.88
C GLY A 49 9.60 6.02 3.97
N ALA A 50 9.69 6.46 5.23
CA ALA A 50 9.17 5.78 6.41
C ALA A 50 9.09 6.75 7.59
N CYS A 51 8.40 6.38 8.67
CA CYS A 51 8.41 7.12 9.92
C CYS A 51 8.39 6.18 11.14
N TRP A 52 8.81 6.68 12.29
CA TRP A 52 8.93 5.88 13.53
C TRP A 52 8.88 6.72 14.81
N HIS A 53 8.57 8.02 14.70
CA HIS A 53 8.52 8.95 15.83
C HIS A 53 7.60 10.13 15.50
N SER A 54 7.04 10.82 16.50
CA SER A 54 6.12 11.96 16.29
C SER A 54 6.72 13.01 15.33
N ASN A 55 8.02 13.25 15.45
CA ASN A 55 8.72 14.24 14.62
C ASN A 55 8.65 13.98 13.10
N ASN A 56 8.44 12.73 12.68
CA ASN A 56 8.43 12.35 11.28
C ASN A 56 7.22 11.50 10.87
N CYS A 57 6.33 11.18 11.81
CA CYS A 57 5.03 10.57 11.54
C CYS A 57 3.88 11.59 11.51
N ILE A 58 3.92 12.62 12.37
CA ILE A 58 2.79 13.57 12.53
C ILE A 58 3.14 15.03 12.18
N TYR A 59 4.41 15.44 12.19
CA TYR A 59 4.82 16.80 11.81
C TYR A 59 5.17 16.87 10.31
N PRO A 60 6.39 17.15 9.80
CA PRO A 60 6.64 16.87 8.40
C PRO A 60 6.80 15.36 8.22
N PRO A 61 5.81 14.65 7.63
CA PRO A 61 5.94 13.22 7.45
C PRO A 61 7.13 12.92 6.53
N SER A 62 7.99 11.98 6.92
CA SER A 62 9.09 11.50 6.07
C SER A 62 8.69 10.31 5.20
N TYR A 63 7.39 10.14 4.98
CA TYR A 63 6.85 9.13 4.09
C TYR A 63 5.83 9.75 3.12
N THR A 64 5.79 9.19 1.92
CA THR A 64 4.78 9.51 0.93
C THR A 64 3.47 8.87 1.37
N TYR A 65 2.40 9.65 1.32
CA TYR A 65 1.04 9.14 1.42
C TYR A 65 0.43 9.17 0.01
N TYR A 66 0.41 8.02 -0.65
CA TYR A 66 -0.15 7.87 -1.99
C TYR A 66 -1.19 6.75 -2.00
N PRO A 67 -2.41 6.99 -1.47
CA PRO A 67 -3.47 5.97 -1.40
C PRO A 67 -4.18 5.78 -2.74
N GLN A 68 -4.01 6.71 -3.69
CA GLN A 68 -4.78 6.76 -4.93
C GLN A 68 -4.05 6.02 -6.05
N ILE A 69 -4.27 4.71 -6.14
CA ILE A 69 -4.30 4.08 -7.46
C ILE A 69 -5.76 3.84 -7.75
N THR A 70 -6.27 4.49 -8.78
CA THR A 70 -7.57 4.08 -9.32
C THR A 70 -7.35 2.72 -9.97
N GLU A 71 -8.33 1.82 -9.91
CA GLU A 71 -8.18 0.42 -10.35
C GLU A 71 -7.90 0.26 -11.87
N GLU A 72 -7.53 1.34 -12.56
CA GLU A 72 -7.28 1.45 -13.99
C GLU A 72 -5.82 1.08 -14.34
N VAL A 73 -5.65 0.41 -15.47
CA VAL A 73 -4.32 -0.04 -15.95
C VAL A 73 -3.47 1.17 -16.34
N GLU A 74 -4.10 2.23 -16.83
CA GLU A 74 -3.49 3.47 -17.28
C GLU A 74 -2.74 4.19 -16.16
N ASP A 75 -3.24 4.13 -14.92
CA ASP A 75 -2.59 4.70 -13.74
C ASP A 75 -1.26 3.98 -13.43
N LEU A 76 -1.21 2.67 -13.69
CA LEU A 76 0.04 1.92 -13.55
C LEU A 76 1.00 2.16 -14.70
N GLU A 77 0.51 2.23 -15.94
CA GLU A 77 1.35 2.47 -17.11
C GLU A 77 2.09 3.82 -17.04
N ALA A 78 1.53 4.80 -16.30
CA ALA A 78 2.19 6.07 -16.01
C ALA A 78 3.52 5.94 -15.23
N PHE A 79 3.78 4.82 -14.56
CA PHE A 79 5.06 4.56 -13.89
C PHE A 79 6.16 4.07 -14.84
N GLU A 80 5.85 3.83 -16.12
CA GLU A 80 6.77 3.34 -17.16
C GLU A 80 7.52 2.04 -16.76
N GLY A 81 8.64 1.72 -17.43
CA GLY A 81 9.51 0.61 -17.03
C GLY A 81 8.84 -0.76 -17.09
N ILE A 82 8.77 -1.47 -15.96
CA ILE A 82 8.10 -2.78 -15.89
C ILE A 82 6.58 -2.68 -16.01
N PHE A 83 6.03 -1.46 -15.83
CA PHE A 83 4.60 -1.18 -15.93
C PHE A 83 4.15 -0.84 -17.35
N ASP A 84 5.07 -0.53 -18.26
CA ASP A 84 4.75 -0.31 -19.68
C ASP A 84 4.43 -1.64 -20.37
N MET A 85 3.14 -1.96 -20.46
CA MET A 85 2.63 -3.23 -20.99
C MET A 85 2.61 -3.27 -22.53
N ASP A 86 2.70 -2.11 -23.18
CA ASP A 86 2.77 -1.99 -24.63
C ASP A 86 4.19 -2.14 -25.17
N ASN A 87 5.20 -1.87 -24.33
CA ASN A 87 6.59 -2.06 -24.69
C ASN A 87 6.91 -3.52 -25.00
N ARG A 88 7.26 -3.78 -26.26
CA ARG A 88 7.65 -5.11 -26.74
C ARG A 88 8.90 -5.67 -26.06
N LYS A 89 9.73 -4.82 -25.43
CA LYS A 89 10.92 -5.23 -24.68
C LYS A 89 10.63 -5.56 -23.21
N ASN A 90 9.44 -5.25 -22.69
CA ASN A 90 9.07 -5.61 -21.32
C ASN A 90 8.82 -7.13 -21.22
N PRO A 91 9.67 -7.90 -20.52
CA PRO A 91 9.50 -9.35 -20.41
C PRO A 91 8.30 -9.74 -19.53
N PHE A 92 7.80 -8.81 -18.72
CA PHE A 92 6.74 -9.03 -17.73
C PHE A 92 5.36 -8.65 -18.21
N LYS A 93 5.21 -8.07 -19.40
CA LYS A 93 3.94 -7.51 -19.90
C LYS A 93 2.74 -8.47 -20.01
N LYS A 94 2.99 -9.78 -19.86
CA LYS A 94 1.98 -10.85 -19.89
C LYS A 94 1.86 -11.61 -18.56
N TRP A 95 2.61 -11.21 -17.54
CA TRP A 95 2.55 -11.81 -16.21
C TRP A 95 1.33 -11.28 -15.47
N SER A 96 0.90 -12.03 -14.47
CA SER A 96 0.02 -11.50 -13.44
C SER A 96 0.75 -10.44 -12.64
N PHE A 97 0.04 -9.37 -12.27
CA PHE A 97 0.66 -8.19 -11.69
C PHE A 97 -0.19 -7.67 -10.53
N VAL A 98 0.45 -7.45 -9.39
CA VAL A 98 -0.12 -6.79 -8.22
C VAL A 98 0.73 -5.59 -7.88
N PHE A 99 0.10 -4.44 -7.69
CA PHE A 99 0.75 -3.24 -7.18
C PHE A 99 0.16 -2.88 -5.82
N ILE A 100 1.03 -2.77 -4.82
CA ILE A 100 0.69 -2.39 -3.45
C ILE A 100 1.14 -0.94 -3.24
N PRO A 101 0.20 0.03 -3.19
CA PRO A 101 0.54 1.41 -2.90
C PRO A 101 1.02 1.55 -1.47
N TYR A 102 1.85 2.56 -1.25
CA TYR A 102 2.45 2.84 0.04
C TYR A 102 1.77 4.03 0.70
N CYS A 103 1.15 3.76 1.84
CA CYS A 103 0.37 4.75 2.57
C CYS A 103 0.46 4.57 4.10
N THR A 104 1.35 3.69 4.59
CA THR A 104 1.41 3.25 5.99
C THR A 104 2.63 3.77 6.75
N GLY A 105 3.60 4.36 6.05
CA GLY A 105 4.80 4.94 6.66
C GLY A 105 5.74 3.92 7.32
N ASP A 106 5.57 2.64 7.03
CA ASP A 106 6.22 1.52 7.70
C ASP A 106 6.92 0.54 6.74
N ILE A 107 7.32 0.96 5.54
CA ILE A 107 8.01 0.14 4.54
C ILE A 107 7.36 -1.24 4.26
N HIS A 108 6.04 -1.35 4.42
CA HIS A 108 5.25 -2.57 4.23
C HIS A 108 5.45 -3.67 5.28
N TRP A 109 6.09 -3.40 6.42
CA TRP A 109 6.35 -4.41 7.45
C TRP A 109 5.47 -4.30 8.71
N GLY A 110 4.64 -3.26 8.81
CA GLY A 110 3.94 -2.94 10.04
C GLY A 110 2.67 -3.77 10.21
N ALA A 111 2.42 -4.21 11.44
CA ALA A 111 1.15 -4.79 11.86
C ALA A 111 0.76 -4.25 13.24
N TYR A 112 0.78 -2.93 13.39
CA TYR A 112 0.55 -2.26 14.66
C TYR A 112 0.03 -0.82 14.50
N ASP A 113 -0.87 -0.41 15.39
CA ASP A 113 -1.32 0.97 15.49
C ASP A 113 -0.54 1.69 16.61
N MET A 114 0.26 2.69 16.24
CA MET A 114 1.14 3.38 17.17
C MET A 114 0.57 4.76 17.55
N ALA A 115 0.41 5.00 18.85
CA ALA A 115 0.08 6.31 19.39
C ALA A 115 1.36 7.15 19.55
N TYR A 116 1.40 8.29 18.88
CA TYR A 116 2.49 9.26 18.92
C TYR A 116 2.06 10.53 19.64
N ASP A 117 2.89 11.04 20.54
CA ASP A 117 2.58 12.26 21.29
C ASP A 117 2.68 13.51 20.41
N ASP A 118 1.63 14.33 20.38
CA ASP A 118 1.55 15.65 19.74
C ASP A 118 2.06 16.74 20.69
N ASN A 119 3.35 16.63 21.03
CA ASN A 119 4.05 17.57 21.92
C ASN A 119 4.03 19.04 21.44
N LEU A 120 3.83 19.27 20.13
CA LEU A 120 3.74 20.62 19.56
C LEU A 120 2.29 21.13 19.48
N SER A 121 1.31 20.31 19.87
CA SER A 121 -0.12 20.63 19.77
C SER A 121 -0.56 21.01 18.35
N ALA A 122 0.11 20.47 17.33
CA ALA A 122 -0.19 20.75 15.93
C ALA A 122 -1.55 20.17 15.50
N TRP A 123 -2.04 19.16 16.22
CA TRP A 123 -3.28 18.42 15.95
C TRP A 123 -4.23 18.42 17.16
N GLY A 124 -4.13 19.44 18.02
CA GLY A 124 -4.96 19.58 19.22
C GLY A 124 -4.32 19.08 20.50
N GLY A 125 -3.08 18.60 20.46
CA GLY A 125 -2.35 18.06 21.61
C GLY A 125 -2.77 16.62 21.96
N GLY A 126 -2.08 16.02 22.94
CA GLY A 126 -2.34 14.64 23.34
C GLY A 126 -1.64 13.64 22.43
N GLN A 127 -2.38 12.66 21.90
CA GLN A 127 -1.85 11.57 21.09
C GLN A 127 -2.55 11.45 19.74
N VAL A 128 -1.78 11.19 18.70
CA VAL A 128 -2.25 10.85 17.36
C VAL A 128 -1.89 9.40 17.08
N THR A 129 -2.88 8.60 16.70
CA THR A 129 -2.63 7.21 16.31
C THR A 129 -2.31 7.15 14.82
N ILE A 130 -1.24 6.43 14.48
CA ILE A 130 -0.84 6.13 13.11
C ILE A 130 -0.93 4.61 12.91
N GLN A 131 -1.66 4.20 11.88
CA GLN A 131 -1.88 2.81 11.52
C GLN A 131 -0.69 2.29 10.67
N HIS A 132 0.31 1.69 11.31
CA HIS A 132 1.40 1.01 10.61
C HIS A 132 0.96 -0.41 10.25
N ARG A 133 0.20 -0.52 9.16
CA ARG A 133 -0.49 -1.75 8.73
C ARG A 133 0.00 -2.31 7.41
N GLY A 134 1.21 -1.97 6.96
CA GLY A 134 1.75 -2.39 5.68
C GLY A 134 1.84 -3.92 5.51
N PHE A 135 2.17 -4.65 6.59
CA PHE A 135 2.17 -6.11 6.56
C PHE A 135 0.76 -6.69 6.58
N VAL A 136 -0.18 -6.06 7.31
CA VAL A 136 -1.62 -6.43 7.28
C VAL A 136 -2.17 -6.32 5.86
N ASN A 137 -1.87 -5.20 5.19
CA ASN A 137 -2.24 -4.93 3.81
C ASN A 137 -1.68 -6.00 2.87
N PHE A 138 -0.40 -6.36 3.03
CA PHE A 138 0.21 -7.42 2.23
C PHE A 138 -0.41 -8.80 2.47
N GLN A 139 -0.73 -9.16 3.73
CA GLN A 139 -1.43 -10.43 4.01
C GLN A 139 -2.80 -10.46 3.33
N ALA A 140 -3.55 -9.35 3.34
CA ALA A 140 -4.84 -9.28 2.66
C ALA A 140 -4.72 -9.47 1.14
N VAL A 141 -3.63 -8.97 0.54
CA VAL A 141 -3.32 -9.18 -0.88
C VAL A 141 -3.05 -10.67 -1.19
N LEU A 142 -2.37 -11.38 -0.29
CA LEU A 142 -2.07 -12.82 -0.48
C LEU A 142 -3.30 -13.72 -0.35
N GLU A 143 -4.37 -13.23 0.30
CA GLU A 143 -5.64 -13.94 0.38
C GLU A 143 -6.50 -13.81 -0.88
N LEU A 144 -6.09 -12.99 -1.87
CA LEU A 144 -6.86 -12.85 -3.10
C LEU A 144 -6.91 -14.20 -3.86
N GLU A 145 -8.12 -14.74 -3.97
CA GLU A 145 -8.41 -16.05 -4.60
C GLU A 145 -7.89 -16.16 -6.04
N GLU A 146 -7.81 -15.05 -6.77
CA GLU A 146 -7.27 -15.00 -8.14
C GLU A 146 -5.76 -15.31 -8.22
N PHE A 147 -5.05 -15.33 -7.09
CA PHE A 147 -3.62 -15.69 -7.00
C PHE A 147 -3.35 -16.93 -6.15
N ARG A 148 -4.39 -17.56 -5.58
CA ARG A 148 -4.31 -18.90 -4.99
C ARG A 148 -4.29 -19.93 -6.12
N MET A 149 -3.10 -20.19 -6.67
CA MET A 149 -2.85 -21.27 -7.63
C MET A 149 -2.93 -22.67 -7.00
#